data_AF-A0A9D8LIL2-F1
#
_entry.id   AF-A0A9D8LIL2-F1
#
_cell.length_a   1.000
_cell.length_b   1.000
_cell.length_c   1.000
_cell.angle_alpha   90.00
_cell.angle_beta   90.00
_cell.angle_gamma   90.00
#
_symmetry.space_group_name_H-M   'P 1'
#
loop_
_entity.id
_entity.type
_entity.pdbx_description
1 polymer ?
#
loop_
_entity_poly.entity_id
_entity_poly.type
_entity_poly.pdbx_seq_one_letter_code
_entity_poly.pdbx_strand_id
1 'polypeptide(L)'
;MTDMTPEETKVAAWLGERKQAMIDLLREMVDTDSGSYDKAGVDRAGQVLARFHEKNGLAVEILPDARYGDAVKARLANPGANDQ
;
A
#
# COMPACT_ATOMS: atom_id res chain seq x y z
N MET A 1 -6.34 -7.25 29.67
CA MET A 1 -5.53 -7.13 28.44
C MET A 1 -4.66 -8.38 28.42
N THR A 2 -4.76 -9.21 27.38
CA THR A 2 -3.86 -10.36 27.24
C THR A 2 -2.47 -9.81 26.90
N ASP A 3 -1.44 -10.32 27.57
CA ASP A 3 -0.06 -9.94 27.25
C ASP A 3 0.30 -10.40 25.83
N MET A 4 1.03 -9.56 25.10
CA MET A 4 1.51 -9.88 23.75
C MET A 4 2.53 -11.02 23.79
N THR A 5 2.46 -11.91 22.80
CA THR A 5 3.52 -12.88 22.53
C THR A 5 4.82 -12.17 22.12
N PRO A 6 5.97 -12.86 22.20
CA PRO A 6 7.24 -12.31 21.72
C PRO A 6 7.22 -11.89 20.25
N GLU A 7 6.52 -12.64 19.38
CA GLU A 7 6.42 -12.32 17.95
C GLU A 7 5.53 -11.10 17.69
N GLU A 8 4.41 -10.98 18.39
CA GLU A 8 3.56 -9.77 18.34
C GLU A 8 4.34 -8.53 18.80
N THR A 9 5.16 -8.67 19.85
CA THR A 9 6.01 -7.57 20.34
C THR A 9 7.03 -7.14 19.30
N LYS A 10 7.70 -8.08 18.62
CA LYS A 10 8.66 -7.77 17.54
C LYS A 10 7.98 -7.06 16.37
N VAL A 11 6.81 -7.57 15.93
CA VAL A 11 6.04 -6.97 14.83
C VAL A 11 5.57 -5.55 15.22
N ALA A 12 5.06 -5.37 16.44
CA ALA A 12 4.63 -4.06 16.92
C ALA A 12 5.79 -3.05 16.97
N ALA A 13 6.96 -3.45 17.45
CA ALA A 13 8.16 -2.61 17.45
C ALA A 13 8.57 -2.21 16.02
N TRP A 14 8.61 -3.19 15.10
CA TRP A 14 8.94 -2.95 13.70
C TRP A 14 7.93 -2.01 13.00
N LEU A 15 6.64 -2.14 13.29
CA LEU A 15 5.61 -1.21 12.79
C LEU A 15 5.78 0.19 13.40
N GLY A 16 6.13 0.27 14.69
CA GLY A 16 6.38 1.53 15.40
C GLY A 16 7.47 2.37 14.75
N GLU A 17 8.58 1.74 14.34
CA GLU A 17 9.68 2.40 13.63
C GLU A 17 9.27 3.01 12.27
N ARG A 18 8.17 2.53 11.67
CA ARG A 18 7.69 2.94 10.35
C ARG A 18 6.57 3.97 10.40
N LYS A 19 6.15 4.39 11.60
CA LYS A 19 5.04 5.33 11.80
C LYS A 19 5.17 6.58 10.95
N GLN A 20 6.33 7.25 10.97
CA GLN A 20 6.50 8.50 10.22
C GLN A 20 6.43 8.26 8.71
N ALA A 21 7.07 7.20 8.20
CA ALA A 21 7.01 6.85 6.79
C ALA A 21 5.57 6.57 6.31
N MET A 22 4.72 5.97 7.16
CA MET A 22 3.30 5.77 6.84
C MET A 22 2.51 7.08 6.88
N ILE A 23 2.79 7.97 7.83
CA ILE A 23 2.17 9.31 7.86
C ILE A 23 2.52 10.10 6.59
N ASP A 24 3.78 10.04 6.16
CA ASP A 24 4.24 10.74 4.96
C ASP A 24 3.58 10.16 3.69
N LEU A 25 3.46 8.82 3.60
CA LEU A 25 2.73 8.17 2.51
C LEU A 25 1.25 8.58 2.48
N LEU A 26 0.58 8.61 3.63
CA LEU A 26 -0.81 9.04 3.73
C LEU A 26 -0.96 10.52 3.34
N ARG A 27 -0.02 11.38 3.73
CA ARG A 27 -0.02 12.78 3.31
C ARG A 27 0.11 12.91 1.80
N GLU A 28 1.07 12.23 1.17
CA GLU A 28 1.24 12.27 -0.30
C GLU A 28 -0.04 11.80 -1.03
N MET A 29 -0.70 10.75 -0.52
CA MET A 29 -1.97 10.26 -1.06
C MET A 29 -3.09 11.28 -0.94
N VAL A 30 -3.23 11.93 0.23
CA VAL A 30 -4.26 12.94 0.47
C VAL A 30 -4.02 14.20 -0.36
N ASP A 31 -2.76 14.66 -0.44
CA ASP A 31 -2.37 15.85 -1.19
C ASP A 31 -2.48 15.65 -2.72
N THR A 32 -2.57 14.41 -3.21
CA THR A 32 -2.72 14.09 -4.64
C THR A 32 -4.12 14.40 -5.19
N ASP A 33 -5.11 14.59 -4.31
CA ASP A 33 -6.53 14.85 -4.62
C ASP A 33 -7.12 13.85 -5.63
N SER A 34 -7.64 12.74 -5.11
CA SER A 34 -8.10 11.58 -5.89
C SER A 34 -9.58 11.29 -5.70
N GLY A 35 -10.44 12.29 -5.94
CA GLY A 35 -11.88 12.10 -5.92
C GLY A 35 -12.33 10.99 -6.89
N SER A 36 -13.30 10.16 -6.51
CA SER A 36 -13.65 8.92 -7.22
C SER A 36 -14.18 9.08 -8.67
N TYR A 37 -14.43 10.30 -9.11
CA TYR A 37 -14.82 10.63 -10.49
C TYR A 37 -13.72 11.38 -11.27
N ASP A 38 -12.61 11.74 -10.63
CA ASP A 38 -11.40 12.21 -11.30
C ASP A 38 -10.47 11.03 -11.56
N LYS A 39 -10.65 10.37 -12.72
CA LYS A 39 -9.75 9.28 -13.14
C LYS A 39 -8.28 9.70 -13.09
N ALA A 40 -7.94 10.90 -13.54
CA ALA A 40 -6.55 11.34 -13.55
C ALA A 40 -5.98 11.47 -12.12
N GLY A 41 -6.81 11.92 -11.17
CA GLY A 41 -6.49 11.95 -9.74
C GLY A 41 -6.32 10.56 -9.15
N VAL A 42 -7.22 9.64 -9.47
CA VAL A 42 -7.12 8.22 -9.04
C VAL A 42 -5.86 7.57 -9.62
N ASP A 43 -5.54 7.80 -10.89
CA ASP A 43 -4.33 7.28 -11.53
C ASP A 43 -3.07 7.81 -10.82
N ARG A 44 -3.00 9.11 -10.51
CA ARG A 44 -1.88 9.70 -9.77
C ARG A 44 -1.72 9.06 -8.39
N ALA A 45 -2.81 8.89 -7.64
CA ALA A 45 -2.79 8.25 -6.32
C ALA A 45 -2.39 6.76 -6.41
N GLY A 46 -2.85 6.06 -7.45
CA GLY A 46 -2.40 4.71 -7.77
C GLY A 46 -0.88 4.65 -7.98
N GLN A 47 -0.31 5.60 -8.71
CA GLN A 47 1.14 5.64 -8.92
C GLN A 47 1.95 5.89 -7.64
N VAL A 48 1.40 6.62 -6.65
CA VAL A 48 2.03 6.76 -5.32
C VAL A 48 2.14 5.39 -4.64
N LEU A 49 1.04 4.62 -4.64
CA LEU A 49 1.02 3.27 -4.08
C LEU A 49 1.92 2.30 -4.86
N ALA A 50 1.94 2.38 -6.19
CA ALA A 50 2.80 1.55 -7.02
C ALA A 50 4.29 1.72 -6.62
N ARG A 51 4.76 2.97 -6.59
CA ARG A 51 6.14 3.29 -6.17
C ARG A 51 6.44 2.81 -4.75
N PHE A 52 5.50 3.00 -3.82
CA PHE A 52 5.67 2.55 -2.44
C PHE A 52 5.88 1.02 -2.37
N HIS A 53 5.05 0.23 -3.06
CA HIS A 53 5.14 -1.22 -3.02
C HIS A 53 6.39 -1.74 -3.77
N GLU A 54 6.73 -1.16 -4.92
CA GLU A 54 7.98 -1.48 -5.65
C GLU A 54 9.22 -1.25 -4.79
N LYS A 55 9.28 -0.11 -4.08
CA LYS A 55 10.37 0.21 -3.15
C LYS A 55 10.47 -0.79 -2.00
N ASN A 56 9.36 -1.41 -1.61
CA ASN A 56 9.33 -2.46 -0.59
C ASN A 56 9.51 -3.88 -1.17
N GLY A 57 9.87 -4.00 -2.45
CA GLY A 57 10.24 -5.26 -3.09
C GLY A 57 9.06 -6.11 -3.57
N LEU A 58 7.86 -5.53 -3.69
CA LEU A 58 6.71 -6.24 -4.24
C LEU A 58 6.67 -6.10 -5.77
N ALA A 59 6.18 -7.14 -6.44
CA ALA A 59 5.88 -7.07 -7.86
C ALA A 59 4.57 -6.29 -8.07
N VAL A 60 4.63 -5.20 -8.82
CA VAL A 60 3.46 -4.34 -9.09
C VAL A 60 3.00 -4.48 -10.53
N GLU A 61 1.68 -4.53 -10.72
CA GLU A 61 0.99 -4.54 -11.99
C GLU A 61 -0.08 -3.44 -11.98
N ILE A 62 -0.14 -2.65 -13.06
CA ILE A 62 -1.18 -1.64 -13.27
C ILE A 62 -2.22 -2.23 -14.23
N LEU A 63 -3.47 -2.32 -13.77
CA LEU A 63 -4.60 -2.84 -14.52
C LEU A 63 -5.45 -1.65 -15.00
N PRO A 64 -5.52 -1.36 -16.31
CA PRO A 64 -6.19 -0.17 -16.79
C PRO A 64 -7.70 -0.22 -16.58
N ASP A 65 -8.28 0.91 -16.17
CA ASP A 65 -9.73 1.11 -16.11
C ASP A 65 -10.13 2.40 -16.82
N ALA A 66 -11.09 2.31 -17.74
CA ALA A 66 -11.46 3.42 -18.59
C ALA A 66 -12.26 4.54 -17.88
N ARG A 67 -12.83 4.28 -16.71
CA ARG A 67 -13.83 5.15 -16.07
C ARG A 67 -13.40 5.71 -14.72
N TYR A 68 -12.84 4.89 -13.85
CA TYR A 68 -12.62 5.25 -12.45
C TYR A 68 -11.15 5.42 -12.07
N GLY A 69 -10.24 4.89 -12.86
CA GLY A 69 -8.80 4.91 -12.58
C GLY A 69 -8.20 3.52 -12.49
N ASP A 70 -6.94 3.41 -12.87
CA ASP A 70 -6.25 2.14 -13.00
C ASP A 70 -6.08 1.47 -11.63
N ALA A 71 -6.31 0.16 -11.56
CA ALA A 71 -6.10 -0.60 -10.34
C ALA A 71 -4.61 -0.96 -10.18
N VAL A 72 -4.10 -0.83 -8.95
CA VAL A 72 -2.73 -1.21 -8.60
C VAL A 72 -2.75 -2.55 -7.90
N LYS A 73 -2.11 -3.55 -8.51
CA LYS A 73 -1.99 -4.90 -7.94
C LYS A 73 -0.54 -5.14 -7.52
N ALA A 74 -0.29 -5.10 -6.20
CA ALA A 74 0.99 -5.47 -5.61
C ALA A 74 0.96 -6.93 -5.12
N ARG A 75 1.97 -7.73 -5.47
CA ARG A 75 2.09 -9.14 -5.09
C ARG A 75 3.32 -9.37 -4.24
N LEU A 76 3.10 -10.02 -3.09
CA LEU A 76 4.15 -10.65 -2.29
C LEU A 76 4.11 -12.16 -2.59
N ALA A 77 5.22 -12.72 -3.06
CA ALA A 77 5.29 -14.15 -3.33
C ALA A 77 5.17 -14.93 -2.00
N ASN A 78 4.13 -15.75 -1.87
CA ASN A 78 3.96 -16.63 -0.74
C ASN A 78 3.42 -18.00 -1.20
N PRO A 79 4.30 -18.95 -1.55
CA PRO A 79 3.90 -20.27 -2.05
C PRO A 79 3.03 -21.09 -1.08
N GLY A 80 3.02 -20.76 0.21
CA GLY A 80 2.22 -21.44 1.23
C GLY A 80 0.91 -20.73 1.59
N ALA A 81 0.58 -19.62 0.93
CA ALA A 81 -0.68 -18.93 1.17
C ALA A 81 -1.85 -19.74 0.58
N ASN A 82 -3.00 -19.64 1.24
CA ASN A 82 -4.23 -20.32 0.82
C ASN A 82 -5.03 -19.53 -0.23
N ASP A 83 -4.46 -18.46 -0.78
CA ASP A 83 -5.07 -17.50 -1.71
C ASP A 83 -4.42 -17.54 -3.11
N GLN A 84 -3.61 -18.58 -3.38
CA GLN A 84 -2.99 -18.83 -4.68
C GLN A 84 -4.00 -19.32 -5.71
#